data_AF-A0A011PKU1-F1
#
_entry.id   AF-A0A011PKU1-F1
#
_cell.length_a   1.000
_cell.length_b   1.000
_cell.length_c   1.000
_cell.angle_alpha   90.00
_cell.angle_beta   90.00
_cell.angle_gamma   90.00
#
_symmetry.space_group_name_H-M   'P 1'
#
loop_
_entity.id
_entity.type
_entity.pdbx_description
1 polymer ?
#
loop_
_entity_poly.entity_id
_entity_poly.type
_entity_poly.pdbx_seq_one_letter_code
_entity_poly.pdbx_strand_id
1 'polypeptide(L)' 'MLQAFERGQLLRLMSESAGNVSSAARLAGKERRALGKLLKKHGIAPENFRHS' A
#
# COMPACT_ATOMS: atom_id res chain seq x y z
N MET A 1 -11.62 8.01 -12.67
CA MET A 1 -11.26 9.04 -11.66
C MET A 1 -10.88 8.45 -10.29
N LEU A 2 -11.53 7.40 -9.77
CA LEU A 2 -11.15 6.81 -8.46
C LEU A 2 -9.79 6.08 -8.45
N GLN A 3 -9.39 5.41 -9.53
CA GLN A 3 -8.19 4.55 -9.50
C GLN A 3 -6.88 5.30 -9.25
N ALA A 4 -6.77 6.54 -9.75
CA ALA A 4 -5.60 7.39 -9.49
C ALA A 4 -5.53 7.83 -8.02
N PHE A 5 -6.69 8.12 -7.41
CA PHE A 5 -6.77 8.50 -6.00
C PHE A 5 -6.48 7.30 -5.08
N GLU A 6 -6.99 6.12 -5.46
CA GLU A 6 -6.74 4.86 -4.75
C GLU A 6 -5.26 4.48 -4.79
N ARG A 7 -4.61 4.64 -5.96
CA ARG A 7 -3.16 4.46 -6.12
C ARG A 7 -2.37 5.46 -5.26
N GLY A 8 -2.76 6.72 -5.25
CA GLY A 8 -2.14 7.77 -4.42
C GLY A 8 -2.23 7.47 -2.93
N GLN A 9 -3.39 6.99 -2.44
CA GLN A 9 -3.54 6.56 -1.05
C GLN A 9 -2.66 5.34 -0.74
N LEU A 10 -2.61 4.34 -1.62
CA LEU A 10 -1.74 3.18 -1.45
C LEU A 10 -0.25 3.57 -1.38
N LEU A 11 0.17 4.48 -2.26
CA LEU A 11 1.55 5.00 -2.28
C LEU A 11 1.88 5.73 -0.98
N ARG A 12 0.99 6.60 -0.51
CA ARG A 12 1.17 7.32 0.76
C ARG A 12 1.26 6.37 1.94
N LEU A 13 0.35 5.41 2.03
CA LEU A 13 0.37 4.35 3.04
C LEU A 13 1.66 3.54 3.00
N MET A 14 2.14 3.15 1.83
CA MET A 14 3.42 2.43 1.67
C MET A 14 4.62 3.28 2.09
N SER A 15 4.61 4.58 1.77
CA SER A 15 5.65 5.53 2.17
C SER A 15 5.68 5.71 3.69
N GLU A 16 4.53 5.98 4.32
CA GLU A 16 4.42 6.15 5.78
C GLU A 16 4.74 4.86 6.54
N SER A 17 4.50 3.70 5.91
CA SER A 17 4.81 2.40 6.49
C SER A 17 6.21 1.89 6.15
N ALA A 18 7.03 2.64 5.40
CA ALA A 18 8.33 2.20 4.90
C ALA A 18 8.30 0.80 4.25
N GLY A 19 7.29 0.54 3.43
CA GLY A 19 7.10 -0.78 2.78
C GLY A 19 6.48 -1.86 3.67
N ASN A 20 6.09 -1.55 4.90
CA ASN A 20 5.45 -2.50 5.79
C ASN A 20 3.94 -2.63 5.49
N VAL A 21 3.59 -3.63 4.69
CA VAL A 21 2.19 -3.93 4.30
C VAL A 21 1.29 -4.13 5.51
N SER A 22 1.81 -4.66 6.61
CA SER A 22 1.05 -4.84 7.86
C SER A 22 0.64 -3.52 8.49
N SER A 23 1.59 -2.59 8.61
CA SER A 23 1.37 -1.27 9.19
C SER A 23 0.46 -0.43 8.30
N ALA A 24 0.68 -0.48 6.98
CA ALA A 24 -0.16 0.19 6.00
C ALA A 24 -1.60 -0.33 6.04
N ALA A 25 -1.79 -1.64 6.19
CA ALA A 25 -3.12 -2.22 6.29
C ALA A 25 -3.84 -1.75 7.55
N ARG A 26 -3.12 -1.68 8.67
CA ARG A 26 -3.63 -1.16 9.95
C ARG A 26 -3.97 0.33 9.86
N LEU A 27 -3.12 1.15 9.24
CA LEU A 27 -3.35 2.57 8.98
C LEU A 27 -4.57 2.79 8.07
N ALA A 28 -4.71 1.96 7.03
CA ALA A 28 -5.83 2.01 6.10
C ALA A 28 -7.14 1.42 6.67
N GLY A 29 -7.11 0.82 7.87
CA GLY A 29 -8.23 0.07 8.43
C GLY A 29 -8.67 -1.12 7.57
N LYS A 30 -7.78 -1.65 6.73
CA LYS A 30 -8.05 -2.75 5.80
C LYS A 30 -7.26 -3.99 6.18
N GLU A 31 -7.74 -5.15 5.72
CA GLU A 31 -6.99 -6.38 5.88
C GLU A 31 -5.72 -6.38 5.03
N ARG A 32 -4.62 -6.87 5.62
CA ARG A 32 -3.33 -7.03 4.92
C ARG A 32 -3.46 -7.79 3.60
N ARG A 33 -4.28 -8.86 3.57
CA ARG A 33 -4.50 -9.66 2.36
C ARG A 33 -5.21 -8.87 1.26
N ALA A 34 -6.21 -8.07 1.64
CA ALA A 34 -6.91 -7.20 0.70
C ALA A 34 -5.99 -6.10 0.16
N LEU A 35 -5.18 -5.49 1.03
CA LEU A 35 -4.20 -4.49 0.64
C LEU A 35 -3.14 -5.07 -0.31
N GLY A 36 -2.63 -6.27 -0.02
CA GLY A 36 -1.67 -6.98 -0.87
C GLY A 36 -2.23 -7.28 -2.27
N LYS A 37 -3.50 -7.72 -2.37
CA LYS A 37 -4.18 -7.89 -3.66
C LYS A 37 -4.31 -6.56 -4.41
N LEU A 38 -4.64 -5.47 -3.72
CA LEU A 38 -4.76 -4.15 -4.31
C LEU A 38 -3.41 -3.64 -4.84
N LEU A 39 -2.36 -3.75 -4.02
CA LEU A 39 -0.98 -3.41 -4.39
C LEU A 39 -0.57 -4.15 -5.67
N LYS A 40 -0.83 -5.47 -5.72
CA LYS A 40 -0.52 -6.30 -6.90
C LYS A 40 -1.34 -5.90 -8.12
N LYS A 41 -2.62 -5.56 -7.95
CA LYS A 41 -3.51 -5.07 -9.03
C LYS A 41 -3.04 -3.71 -9.59
N HIS A 42 -2.48 -2.85 -8.74
CA HIS A 42 -1.97 -1.53 -9.11
C HIS A 42 -0.47 -1.52 -9.44
N GLY A 43 0.22 -2.67 -9.40
CA GLY A 43 1.65 -2.79 -9.68
C GLY A 43 2.56 -2.10 -8.66
N ILE A 44 2.11 -1.93 -7.42
CA ILE A 44 2.89 -1.31 -6.35
C ILE A 44 3.60 -2.41 -5.56
N ALA A 45 4.93 -2.41 -5.61
CA ALA A 45 5.75 -3.34 -4.85
C ALA A 45 6.11 -2.72 -3.49
N PRO A 46 5.65 -3.27 -2.35
CA PRO A 46 5.97 -2.73 -1.02
C PRO A 46 7.46 -2.81 -0.70
N GLU A 47 8.16 -3.78 -1.28
CA GLU A 47 9.62 -3.91 -1.22
C GLU A 47 10.37 -2.67 -1.74
N ASN A 48 9.83 -1.97 -2.74
CA ASN A 48 10.43 -0.74 -3.27
C ASN A 48 10.43 0.42 -2.25
N PHE A 49 9.57 0.35 -1.24
CA PHE A 49 9.48 1.36 -0.17
C PHE A 49 10.27 0.96 1.06
N ARG A 50 10.76 -0.28 1.10
CA ARG A 50 11.56 -0.80 2.21
C ARG A 50 13.02 -0.43 1.95
N HIS A 51 13.38 0.82 2.26
CA HIS A 51 14.78 1.20 2.37
C HIS A 51 15.34 0.59 3.67
N SER A 52 16.32 -0.31 3.55
CA SER A 52 17.18 -0.74 4.67
C SER A 52 18.06 0.41 5.14
#